data_AF-A0A6G0N5J2-F1
#
_entry.id   AF-A0A6G0N5J2-F1
#
_cell.length_a   1.000
_cell.length_b   1.000
_cell.length_c   1.000
_cell.angle_alpha   90.00
_cell.angle_beta   90.00
_cell.angle_gamma   90.00
#
_symmetry.space_group_name_H-M   'P 1'
#
loop_
_entity.id
_entity.type
_entity.pdbx_description
1 polymer ?
#
loop_
_entity_poly.entity_id
_entity_poly.type
_entity_poly.pdbx_seq_one_letter_code
_entity_poly.pdbx_strand_id
1 'polypeptide(L)'
;MSKHLDAFDELVVGLQTMGEPVDESRQLVVLLSSLPVEYELISSIIENAKDTTLIEVKEKLLKEYERLEKKDTTTERAFKVNAGRFKSSKGNGRKWNGPKKNAGDFRGKCFKCNQPGHNVP
;
A
#
# COMPACT_ATOMS: atom_id res chain seq x y z
N MET A 1 -12.28 5.05 -11.74
CA MET A 1 -11.58 4.97 -13.04
C MET A 1 -12.44 4.49 -14.20
N SER A 2 -13.15 3.35 -14.13
CA SER A 2 -13.94 2.83 -15.27
C SER A 2 -14.83 3.87 -15.96
N LYS A 3 -15.69 4.57 -15.19
CA LYS A 3 -16.57 5.63 -15.71
C LYS A 3 -15.84 6.74 -16.48
N HIS A 4 -14.61 7.05 -16.07
CA HIS A 4 -13.79 8.06 -16.74
C HIS A 4 -13.28 7.55 -18.10
N LEU A 5 -12.86 6.29 -18.16
CA LEU A 5 -12.45 5.65 -19.43
C LEU A 5 -13.64 5.50 -20.39
N ASP A 6 -14.81 5.15 -19.87
CA ASP A 6 -16.05 5.05 -20.66
C ASP A 6 -16.41 6.42 -21.29
N ALA A 7 -16.39 7.49 -20.50
CA ALA A 7 -16.65 8.84 -20.98
C ALA A 7 -15.60 9.33 -21.99
N PHE A 8 -14.33 8.96 -21.79
CA PHE A 8 -13.26 9.25 -22.74
C PHE A 8 -13.51 8.53 -24.09
N ASP A 9 -13.94 7.27 -24.06
CA ASP A 9 -14.24 6.49 -25.27
C ASP A 9 -15.45 7.02 -26.02
N GLU A 10 -16.50 7.44 -25.31
CA GLU A 10 -17.63 8.15 -25.90
C GLU A 10 -17.20 9.44 -26.61
N LEU A 11 -16.29 10.21 -26.01
CA LEU A 11 -15.76 11.43 -26.63
C LEU A 11 -14.97 11.12 -27.91
N VAL A 12 -14.08 10.13 -27.87
CA VAL A 12 -13.28 9.71 -29.04
C VAL A 12 -14.19 9.26 -30.19
N VAL A 13 -15.21 8.43 -29.88
CA VAL A 13 -16.21 7.98 -30.87
C VAL A 13 -17.03 9.15 -31.41
N GLY A 14 -17.41 10.10 -30.55
CA GLY A 14 -18.12 11.32 -30.94
C GLY A 14 -17.33 12.16 -31.94
N LEU A 15 -16.06 12.44 -31.64
CA LEU A 15 -15.17 13.19 -32.53
C LEU A 15 -14.97 12.46 -33.87
N GLN A 16 -14.76 11.14 -33.84
CA GLN A 16 -14.65 10.33 -35.06
C GLN A 16 -15.91 10.41 -35.93
N THR A 17 -17.10 10.39 -35.30
CA THR A 17 -18.39 10.50 -36.00
C THR A 17 -18.58 11.87 -36.65
N MET A 18 -18.01 12.92 -36.05
CA MET A 18 -18.01 14.28 -36.61
C MET A 18 -16.98 14.48 -37.72
N GLY A 19 -16.21 13.44 -38.08
CA GLY A 19 -15.16 13.52 -39.09
C GLY A 19 -13.83 14.06 -38.56
N GLU A 20 -13.67 14.11 -37.24
CA GLU A 20 -12.44 14.54 -36.55
C GLU A 20 -11.78 13.35 -35.83
N PRO A 21 -11.22 12.37 -36.56
CA PRO A 21 -10.55 11.25 -35.92
C PRO A 21 -9.31 11.73 -35.16
N VAL A 22 -9.19 11.29 -33.91
CA VAL A 22 -8.03 11.58 -33.05
C VAL A 22 -7.07 10.40 -33.12
N ASP A 23 -5.81 10.64 -33.49
CA ASP A 23 -4.80 9.59 -33.50
C ASP A 23 -4.48 9.09 -32.07
N GLU A 24 -3.97 7.87 -31.97
CA GLU A 24 -3.74 7.19 -30.69
C GLU A 24 -2.75 7.95 -29.78
N SER A 25 -1.73 8.59 -30.35
CA SER A 25 -0.76 9.37 -29.57
C SER A 25 -1.41 10.59 -28.93
N ARG A 26 -2.29 11.29 -29.66
CA ARG A 26 -3.08 12.39 -29.09
C ARG A 26 -4.07 11.91 -28.04
N GLN A 27 -4.73 10.77 -28.29
CA GLN A 27 -5.63 10.16 -27.30
C GLN A 27 -4.89 9.86 -25.99
N LEU A 28 -3.68 9.31 -26.06
CA LEU A 28 -2.84 9.05 -24.89
C LEU A 28 -2.51 10.33 -24.11
N VAL A 29 -2.04 11.38 -24.78
CA VAL A 29 -1.71 12.65 -24.13
C VAL A 29 -2.94 13.27 -23.44
N VAL A 30 -4.08 13.29 -24.12
CA VAL A 30 -5.34 13.82 -23.55
C VAL A 30 -5.79 12.98 -22.36
N LEU A 31 -5.75 11.65 -22.46
CA LEU A 31 -6.12 10.76 -21.37
C LEU A 31 -5.24 11.00 -20.15
N LEU A 32 -3.92 11.00 -20.29
CA LEU A 32 -2.98 11.12 -19.18
C LEU A 32 -3.01 12.50 -18.52
N SER A 33 -3.19 13.57 -19.32
CA SER A 33 -3.32 14.94 -18.80
C SER A 33 -4.67 15.24 -18.13
N SER A 34 -5.71 14.45 -18.43
CA SER A 34 -7.03 14.56 -17.78
C SER A 34 -7.11 13.89 -16.40
N LEU A 35 -6.08 13.11 -16.03
CA LEU A 35 -6.09 12.38 -14.78
C LEU A 35 -5.85 13.32 -13.57
N PRO A 36 -6.47 13.01 -12.41
CA PRO A 36 -6.19 13.73 -11.17
C PRO A 36 -4.72 13.65 -10.71
N VAL A 37 -4.31 14.60 -9.86
CA VAL A 37 -2.93 14.72 -9.35
C VAL A 37 -2.42 13.46 -8.65
N GLU A 38 -3.32 12.67 -8.07
CA GLU A 38 -3.02 11.41 -7.40
C GLU A 38 -2.44 10.35 -8.36
N TYR A 39 -2.62 10.54 -9.67
CA TYR A 39 -2.11 9.68 -10.72
C TYR A 39 -0.87 10.25 -11.43
N GLU A 40 -0.35 11.42 -11.04
CA GLU A 40 0.80 12.05 -11.72
C GLU A 40 2.02 11.11 -11.84
N LEU A 41 2.32 10.37 -10.76
CA LEU A 41 3.45 9.46 -10.76
C LEU A 41 3.28 8.35 -11.82
N ILE A 42 2.08 7.79 -11.94
CA ILE A 42 1.83 6.75 -12.92
C ILE A 42 1.71 7.29 -14.33
N SER A 43 1.10 8.46 -14.52
CA SER A 43 1.08 9.17 -15.79
C SER A 43 2.50 9.40 -16.30
N SER A 44 3.40 9.92 -15.46
CA SER A 44 4.79 10.15 -15.84
C SER A 44 5.54 8.88 -16.20
N ILE A 45 5.30 7.76 -15.50
CA ILE A 45 5.91 6.46 -15.85
C ILE A 45 5.42 5.97 -17.21
N ILE A 46 4.11 6.09 -17.47
CA ILE A 46 3.50 5.67 -18.74
C ILE A 46 3.96 6.55 -19.90
N GLU A 47 4.02 7.87 -19.71
CA GLU A 47 4.52 8.83 -20.72
C GLU A 47 5.96 8.54 -21.14
N ASN A 48 6.80 8.06 -20.22
CA ASN A 48 8.20 7.71 -20.49
C ASN A 48 8.38 6.28 -21.02
N ALA A 49 7.34 5.45 -21.01
CA ALA A 49 7.40 4.09 -21.54
C ALA A 49 7.35 4.12 -23.07
N LYS A 50 8.31 3.46 -23.71
CA LYS A 50 8.34 3.33 -25.17
C LYS A 50 7.28 2.36 -25.65
N ASP A 51 6.71 2.65 -26.82
CA ASP A 51 5.82 1.75 -27.56
C ASP A 51 4.61 1.25 -26.76
N THR A 52 4.05 2.10 -25.91
CA THR A 52 2.88 1.73 -25.10
C THR A 52 1.60 2.02 -25.87
N THR A 53 0.73 1.04 -25.98
CA THR A 53 -0.57 1.18 -26.67
C THR A 53 -1.63 1.78 -25.75
N LEU A 54 -2.65 2.43 -26.32
CA LEU A 54 -3.77 3.00 -25.56
C LEU A 54 -4.49 1.95 -24.71
N ILE A 55 -4.60 0.72 -25.22
CA ILE A 55 -5.23 -0.40 -24.50
C ILE A 55 -4.41 -0.74 -23.25
N GLU A 56 -3.09 -0.88 -23.38
CA GLU A 56 -2.21 -1.18 -22.25
C GLU A 56 -2.25 -0.07 -21.19
N VAL A 57 -2.33 1.19 -21.61
CA VAL A 57 -2.47 2.33 -20.69
C VAL A 57 -3.77 2.25 -19.91
N LYS A 58 -4.91 2.03 -20.58
CA LYS A 58 -6.21 1.87 -19.93
C LYS A 58 -6.21 0.72 -18.91
N GLU A 59 -5.63 -0.43 -19.26
CA GLU A 59 -5.50 -1.56 -18.35
C GLU A 59 -4.64 -1.25 -17.11
N LYS A 60 -3.49 -0.60 -17.32
CA LYS A 60 -2.59 -0.21 -16.22
C LYS A 60 -3.27 0.77 -15.27
N LEU A 61 -3.98 1.76 -15.81
CA LEU A 61 -4.75 2.73 -15.02
C LEU A 61 -5.85 2.06 -14.20
N LEU A 62 -6.58 1.10 -14.77
CA LEU A 62 -7.59 0.33 -14.03
C LEU A 62 -6.99 -0.49 -12.90
N LYS A 63 -5.93 -1.27 -13.18
CA LYS A 63 -5.24 -2.09 -12.17
C LYS A 63 -4.71 -1.25 -11.02
N GLU A 64 -4.19 -0.06 -11.31
CA GLU A 64 -3.61 0.83 -10.32
C GLU A 64 -4.66 1.57 -9.50
N TYR A 65 -5.78 1.95 -10.12
CA TYR A 65 -6.96 2.45 -9.41
C TYR A 65 -7.46 1.43 -8.38
N GLU A 66 -7.64 0.17 -8.78
CA GLU A 66 -8.07 -0.88 -7.86
C GLU A 66 -7.08 -1.11 -6.71
N ARG A 67 -5.77 -1.00 -7.00
CA ARG A 67 -4.71 -1.13 -6.00
C ARG A 67 -4.76 0.03 -5.00
N LEU A 68 -5.00 1.26 -5.45
CA LEU A 68 -5.11 2.44 -4.61
C LEU A 68 -6.37 2.39 -3.73
N GLU A 69 -7.54 2.06 -4.27
CA GLU A 69 -8.77 1.88 -3.47
C GLU A 69 -8.61 0.84 -2.34
N LYS A 70 -7.92 -0.27 -2.64
CA LYS A 70 -7.64 -1.32 -1.64
C LYS A 70 -6.62 -0.88 -0.58
N LYS A 71 -5.76 0.10 -0.88
CA LYS A 71 -4.78 0.64 0.06
C LYS A 71 -5.39 1.68 0.97
N ASP A 72 -6.21 2.59 0.46
CA ASP A 72 -6.91 3.60 1.28
C ASP A 72 -7.87 2.96 2.29
N THR A 73 -8.36 1.76 2.00
CA THR A 73 -9.18 0.97 2.95
C THR A 73 -8.36 0.17 3.97
N THR A 74 -7.05 0.02 3.80
CA THR A 74 -6.19 -0.83 4.67
C THR A 74 -5.08 -0.06 5.42
N THR A 75 -4.90 1.23 5.16
CA THR A 75 -3.84 2.07 5.76
C THR A 75 -3.97 2.32 7.26
N GLU A 76 -5.04 1.90 7.94
CA GLU A 76 -5.17 2.06 9.40
C GLU A 76 -4.56 0.95 10.28
N ARG A 77 -3.97 -0.14 9.73
CA ARG A 77 -3.57 -1.28 10.59
C ARG A 77 -2.18 -1.90 10.37
N ALA A 78 -1.21 -1.16 9.86
CA ALA A 78 0.15 -1.70 9.69
C ALA A 78 1.06 -1.60 10.94
N PHE A 79 0.72 -0.80 11.96
CA PHE A 79 1.56 -0.64 13.17
C PHE A 79 0.80 -0.80 14.50
N LYS A 80 -0.21 -1.68 14.56
CA LYS A 80 -0.75 -2.10 15.85
C LYS A 80 0.07 -3.27 16.40
N VAL A 81 1.28 -2.97 16.86
CA VAL A 81 2.00 -3.89 17.74
C VAL A 81 1.16 -3.98 19.00
N ASN A 82 0.59 -5.15 19.30
CA ASN A 82 -0.04 -5.39 20.61
C ASN A 82 1.07 -5.49 21.66
N ALA A 83 1.71 -4.36 21.98
CA ALA A 83 2.57 -4.23 23.12
C ALA A 83 1.67 -4.28 24.37
N GLY A 84 1.65 -5.44 25.04
CA GLY A 84 1.15 -5.55 26.40
C GLY A 84 -0.28 -6.06 26.54
N ARG A 85 -0.48 -7.37 26.35
CA ARG A 85 -1.48 -8.11 27.14
C ARG A 85 -0.84 -9.30 27.84
N PHE A 86 0.11 -9.00 28.74
CA PHE A 86 0.36 -9.92 29.86
C PHE A 86 -0.87 -9.82 30.78
N LYS A 87 -1.85 -10.72 30.58
CA LYS A 87 -2.94 -10.91 31.54
C LYS A 87 -2.35 -11.52 32.82
N SER A 88 -1.99 -10.68 33.79
CA SER A 88 -1.76 -11.13 35.16
C SER A 88 -3.12 -11.50 35.77
N SER A 89 -3.47 -12.79 35.72
CA SER A 89 -4.65 -13.32 36.39
C SER A 89 -4.30 -13.52 37.87
N LYS A 90 -4.78 -12.57 38.67
CA LYS A 90 -5.20 -12.67 40.08
C LYS A 90 -5.07 -14.07 40.70
N GLY A 91 -4.04 -14.26 41.52
CA GLY A 91 -3.91 -15.38 42.46
C GLY A 91 -3.82 -14.83 43.88
N ASN A 92 -4.78 -15.20 44.73
CA ASN A 92 -4.75 -14.92 46.17
C ASN A 92 -3.56 -15.64 46.83
N GLY A 93 -2.87 -14.94 47.73
CA GLY A 93 -2.17 -15.55 48.87
C GLY A 93 -0.65 -15.70 48.74
N ARG A 94 0.09 -14.71 49.27
CA ARG A 94 0.96 -14.82 50.46
C ARG A 94 1.93 -13.64 50.50
N LYS A 95 1.86 -12.87 51.59
CA LYS A 95 2.78 -11.76 51.90
C LYS A 95 4.18 -12.34 52.08
N TRP A 96 5.06 -12.18 51.09
CA TRP A 96 6.47 -12.58 51.18
C TRP A 96 7.34 -11.34 51.32
N ASN A 97 7.92 -11.15 52.51
CA ASN A 97 9.00 -10.19 52.73
C ASN A 97 10.30 -10.83 52.20
N GLY A 98 10.71 -10.47 50.98
CA GLY A 98 11.96 -10.94 50.37
C GLY A 98 12.60 -9.84 49.51
N PRO A 99 13.94 -9.87 49.30
CA PRO A 99 14.68 -8.70 48.83
C PRO A 99 14.40 -8.38 47.36
N LYS A 100 14.21 -7.09 47.04
CA LYS A 100 14.13 -6.57 45.66
C LYS A 100 15.36 -7.02 44.87
N LYS A 101 15.16 -7.74 43.76
CA LYS A 101 16.19 -7.97 42.74
C LYS A 101 15.63 -7.66 41.36
N ASN A 102 16.50 -7.07 40.56
CA ASN A 102 16.23 -6.27 39.39
C ASN A 102 15.65 -7.08 38.21
N ALA A 103 15.07 -6.32 37.29
CA ALA A 103 14.50 -6.69 36.00
C ALA A 103 15.03 -8.00 35.36
N GLY A 104 14.08 -8.92 35.11
CA GLY A 104 13.94 -9.58 33.82
C GLY A 104 15.09 -10.47 33.34
N ASP A 105 15.34 -11.59 34.03
CA ASP A 105 16.19 -12.66 33.50
C ASP A 105 15.62 -13.16 32.16
N PHE A 106 16.42 -12.99 31.10
CA PHE A 106 16.16 -13.57 29.80
C PHE A 106 16.19 -15.11 29.92
N ARG A 107 15.01 -15.73 29.79
CA ARG A 107 14.84 -17.20 29.88
C ARG A 107 15.20 -17.95 28.59
N GLY A 108 15.73 -17.26 27.59
CA GLY A 108 16.27 -17.87 26.38
C GLY A 108 17.77 -18.15 26.48
N LYS A 109 18.31 -18.86 25.49
CA LYS A 109 19.77 -19.04 25.32
C LYS A 109 20.34 -17.84 24.58
N CYS A 110 21.50 -17.35 25.03
CA CYS A 110 22.23 -16.29 24.35
C CYS A 110 22.61 -16.71 22.91
N PHE A 111 22.36 -15.85 21.92
CA PHE A 111 22.65 -16.17 20.51
C PHE A 111 24.13 -16.35 20.20
N LYS A 112 25.03 -15.80 21.03
CA LYS A 112 26.49 -15.94 20.86
C LYS A 112 27.08 -17.18 21.53
N CYS A 113 26.69 -17.48 22.77
CA CYS A 113 27.30 -18.58 23.54
C CYS A 113 26.34 -19.74 23.88
N ASN A 114 25.08 -19.64 23.46
CA ASN A 114 24.01 -20.60 23.67
C ASN A 114 23.74 -20.98 25.15
N GLN A 115 24.21 -20.17 26.09
CA GLN A 115 23.94 -20.36 27.52
C GLN A 115 22.70 -19.56 27.97
N PRO A 116 21.88 -20.10 28.89
CA PRO A 116 20.71 -19.41 29.39
C PRO A 116 21.08 -18.26 30.34
N GLY A 117 20.16 -17.31 30.54
CA GLY A 117 20.24 -16.32 31.62
C GLY A 117 20.87 -14.98 31.27
N HIS A 118 21.28 -14.76 30.01
CA HIS A 118 21.67 -13.45 29.52
C HIS A 118 21.33 -13.28 28.04
N ASN A 119 21.07 -12.03 27.64
CA ASN A 119 21.04 -11.64 26.23
C ASN A 119 22.15 -10.61 26.03
N VAL A 120 22.96 -10.78 24.98
CA VAL A 120 24.03 -9.84 24.65
C VAL A 120 23.40 -8.67 23.88
N PRO A 121 23.67 -7.40 24.21
CA PRO A 121 23.21 -6.27 23.41
C PRO A 121 23.76 -6.29 21.99
#